data_AF-A0AAX2RKF8-F1
#
_entry.id   AF-A0AAX2RKF8-F1
#
_cell.length_a   1.000
_cell.length_b   1.000
_cell.length_c   1.000
_cell.angle_alpha   90.00
_cell.angle_beta   90.00
_cell.angle_gamma   90.00
#
_symmetry.space_group_name_H-M   'P 1'
#
loop_
_entity.id
_entity.type
_entity.pdbx_description
1 polymer ?
#
loop_
_entity_poly.entity_id
_entity_poly.type
_entity_poly.pdbx_seq_one_letter_code
_entity_poly.pdbx_strand_id
1 'polypeptide(L)'
;MNLYPSRGLEVYGFEIKVSRADWLRELKNPAKSAAVQRFCDRWWVIAPDGVILDGELPPTWGYYEAQSSGKIRQVVSAPKLEPEAINRAFVAAMLRRASALDEDLVKATVSAEIERLREGDEQRVAREIELRSRRFKESQDAIAEIEAISGVAISQWGKSDQIGRAVKAVLTSGVLETWGGIEGVRKRAAAILTQCDEALAMFPAAEPKVGECNT
;
A
#
# COMPACT_ATOMS: atom_id res chain seq x y z
N MET A 1 10.49 37.86 14.94
CA MET A 1 10.93 38.38 16.26
C MET A 1 12.23 37.69 16.61
N ASN A 2 13.25 38.45 17.02
CA ASN A 2 14.46 37.86 17.59
C ASN A 2 14.14 37.32 19.00
N LEU A 3 14.51 36.08 19.30
CA LEU A 3 14.16 35.42 20.57
C LEU A 3 15.24 35.59 21.67
N TYR A 4 16.35 36.27 21.36
CA TYR A 4 17.45 36.44 22.30
C TYR A 4 17.36 37.81 22.99
N PRO A 5 17.17 37.86 24.33
CA PRO A 5 17.07 39.12 25.07
C PRO A 5 18.27 40.04 24.89
N SER A 6 19.47 39.46 24.75
CA SER A 6 20.72 40.19 24.50
C SER A 6 20.74 40.99 23.18
N ARG A 7 19.78 40.75 22.29
CA ARG A 7 19.66 41.41 20.99
C ARG A 7 18.38 42.25 20.87
N GLY A 8 17.81 42.66 22.00
CA GLY A 8 16.73 43.65 22.07
C GLY A 8 15.33 43.16 21.71
N LEU A 9 15.16 41.86 21.41
CA LEU A 9 13.86 41.25 21.07
C LEU A 9 13.12 41.93 19.90
N GLU A 10 13.84 42.53 18.95
CA GLU A 10 13.24 43.29 17.85
C GLU A 10 12.28 42.42 17.00
N VAL A 11 11.16 43.04 16.62
CA VAL A 11 10.14 42.49 15.73
C VAL A 11 10.38 43.03 14.32
N TYR A 12 10.81 42.14 13.43
CA TYR A 12 10.94 42.44 12.01
C TYR A 12 9.69 41.98 11.26
N GLY A 13 9.07 42.91 10.56
CA GLY A 13 8.02 42.63 9.59
C GLY A 13 8.60 42.43 8.19
N PHE A 14 8.08 41.44 7.48
CA PHE A 14 8.46 41.13 6.10
C PHE A 14 7.22 41.09 5.23
N GLU A 15 7.18 41.94 4.21
CA GLU A 15 6.17 41.94 3.15
C GLU A 15 6.77 41.29 1.90
N ILE A 16 6.14 40.24 1.39
CA ILE A 16 6.62 39.52 0.20
C ILE A 16 5.81 39.96 -1.00
N LYS A 17 6.48 40.42 -2.07
CA LYS A 17 5.86 40.81 -3.34
C LYS A 17 6.39 39.94 -4.47
N VAL A 18 5.51 39.20 -5.12
CA VAL A 18 5.88 38.24 -6.18
C VAL A 18 5.81 38.83 -7.59
N SER A 19 5.25 40.03 -7.74
CA SER A 19 5.11 40.68 -9.05
C SER A 19 5.07 42.21 -8.94
N ARG A 20 5.43 42.88 -10.04
CA ARG A 20 5.33 44.34 -10.19
C ARG A 20 3.92 44.88 -9.93
N ALA A 21 2.90 44.19 -10.43
CA ALA A 21 1.51 44.58 -10.24
C ALA A 21 1.06 44.50 -8.77
N ASP A 22 1.55 43.49 -8.03
CA ASP A 22 1.31 43.34 -6.60
C ASP A 22 1.96 44.49 -5.80
N TRP A 23 3.20 44.85 -6.15
CA TRP A 23 3.89 46.00 -5.56
C TRP A 23 3.17 47.33 -5.82
N LEU A 24 2.80 47.61 -7.07
CA LEU A 24 2.06 48.83 -7.42
C LEU A 24 0.70 48.92 -6.73
N ARG A 25 0.03 47.78 -6.50
CA ARG A 25 -1.23 47.75 -5.75
C ARG A 25 -1.02 48.11 -4.29
N GLU A 26 0.07 47.65 -3.68
CA GLU A 26 0.42 47.98 -2.30
C GLU A 26 0.74 49.47 -2.15
N LEU A 27 1.54 50.05 -3.06
CA LEU A 27 1.85 51.49 -3.05
C LEU A 27 0.59 52.37 -3.15
N LYS A 28 -0.45 51.89 -3.85
CA LYS A 28 -1.75 52.59 -3.94
C LYS A 28 -2.58 52.52 -2.65
N ASN A 29 -2.32 51.54 -1.77
CA ASN A 29 -3.02 51.43 -0.49
C ASN A 29 -2.07 51.05 0.67
N PRO A 30 -1.21 51.97 1.12
CA PRO A 30 -0.24 51.72 2.20
C PRO A 30 -0.89 51.42 3.56
N ALA A 31 -2.19 51.72 3.73
CA ALA A 31 -2.90 51.49 4.99
C ALA A 31 -2.99 50.00 5.35
N LYS A 32 -2.88 49.12 4.36
CA LYS A 32 -2.94 47.66 4.56
C LYS A 32 -1.76 47.15 5.38
N SER A 33 -0.55 47.56 5.03
CA SER A 33 0.69 47.20 5.74
C SER A 33 0.81 47.94 7.08
N ALA A 34 0.27 49.15 7.19
CA ALA A 34 0.31 49.97 8.42
C ALA A 34 -0.34 49.32 9.66
N ALA A 35 -1.31 48.40 9.48
CA ALA A 35 -1.95 47.69 10.59
C ALA A 35 -1.01 46.74 11.33
N VAL A 36 -0.02 46.18 10.62
CA VAL A 36 0.96 45.24 11.17
C VAL A 36 2.29 45.94 11.42
N GLN A 37 2.72 46.78 10.48
CA GLN A 37 3.99 47.51 10.53
C GLN A 37 4.15 48.34 11.81
N ARG A 38 3.06 48.89 12.34
CA ARG A 38 3.06 49.68 13.59
C ARG A 38 3.64 48.93 14.80
N PHE A 39 3.63 47.59 14.79
CA PHE A 39 4.19 46.77 15.89
C PHE A 39 5.62 46.29 15.60
N CYS A 40 6.23 46.70 14.48
CA CYS A 40 7.54 46.24 14.06
C CYS A 40 8.61 47.30 14.28
N ASP A 41 9.75 46.89 14.84
CA ASP A 41 10.96 47.72 14.93
C ASP A 41 11.58 48.00 13.56
N ARG A 42 11.37 47.11 12.59
CA ARG A 42 11.85 47.24 11.21
C ARG A 42 10.86 46.61 10.24
N TRP A 43 10.72 47.22 9.08
CA TRP A 43 9.86 46.72 8.01
C TRP A 43 10.67 46.49 6.74
N TRP A 44 10.57 45.29 6.20
CA TRP A 44 11.30 44.85 5.01
C TRP A 44 10.33 44.43 3.93
N VAL A 45 10.65 44.76 2.68
CA VAL A 45 10.02 44.15 1.51
C VAL A 45 10.98 43.16 0.90
N ILE A 46 10.47 41.99 0.52
CA ILE A 46 11.19 41.00 -0.25
C ILE A 46 10.52 40.88 -1.61
N ALA A 47 11.27 41.11 -2.69
CA ALA A 47 10.73 41.00 -4.04
C ALA A 47 11.78 40.49 -5.04
N PRO A 48 11.38 39.81 -6.13
CA PRO A 48 12.28 39.50 -7.24
C PRO A 48 12.91 40.75 -7.86
N ASP A 49 14.05 40.55 -8.53
CA ASP A 49 14.70 41.59 -9.34
C ASP A 49 13.71 42.22 -10.35
N GLY A 50 13.79 43.55 -10.51
CA GLY A 50 12.90 44.33 -11.38
C GLY A 50 11.48 44.57 -10.87
N VAL A 51 11.09 44.06 -9.68
CA VAL A 51 9.75 44.31 -9.11
C VAL A 51 9.64 45.67 -8.45
N ILE A 52 10.67 46.11 -7.73
CA ILE A 52 10.74 47.42 -7.08
C ILE A 52 11.74 48.26 -7.87
N LEU A 53 11.29 49.39 -8.42
CA LEU A 53 12.16 50.30 -9.17
C LEU A 53 12.73 51.38 -8.26
N ASP A 54 13.81 52.01 -8.73
CA ASP A 54 14.44 53.13 -8.03
C ASP A 54 13.44 54.25 -7.74
N GLY A 55 13.44 54.73 -6.49
CA GLY A 55 12.56 55.80 -6.02
C GLY A 55 11.16 55.34 -5.58
N GLU A 56 10.81 54.07 -5.73
CA GLU A 56 9.49 53.57 -5.31
C GLU A 56 9.42 53.11 -3.85
N LEU A 57 10.55 52.69 -3.29
CA LEU A 57 10.60 52.18 -1.94
C LEU A 57 10.39 53.31 -0.93
N PRO A 58 9.41 53.22 0.00
CA PRO A 58 9.27 54.19 1.06
C PRO A 58 10.55 54.30 1.90
N PRO A 59 10.94 55.50 2.36
CA PRO A 59 12.21 55.71 3.08
C PRO A 59 12.26 55.01 4.45
N THR A 60 11.09 54.64 4.99
CA THR A 60 10.98 53.91 6.26
C THR A 60 11.13 52.39 6.11
N TRP A 61 11.34 51.90 4.89
CA TRP A 61 11.31 50.47 4.56
C TRP A 61 12.69 49.98 4.10
N GLY A 62 13.02 48.73 4.41
CA GLY A 62 14.17 48.03 3.83
C GLY A 62 13.76 47.18 2.62
N TYR A 63 14.74 46.79 1.80
CA TYR A 63 14.53 45.97 0.63
C TYR A 63 15.55 44.83 0.53
N TYR A 64 15.01 43.63 0.41
CA TYR A 64 15.69 42.41 0.05
C TYR A 64 15.28 41.97 -1.36
N GLU A 65 16.24 41.84 -2.25
CA GLU A 65 16.05 41.33 -3.60
C GLU A 65 16.20 39.81 -3.61
N ALA A 66 15.17 39.11 -4.03
CA ALA A 66 15.19 37.66 -4.24
C ALA A 66 15.70 37.35 -5.65
N GLN A 67 16.88 36.74 -5.73
CA GLN A 67 17.50 36.39 -7.01
C GLN A 67 16.95 35.06 -7.55
N SER A 68 16.99 34.90 -8.87
CA SER A 68 16.60 33.65 -9.55
C SER A 68 17.41 32.43 -9.09
N SER A 69 18.62 32.65 -8.53
CA SER A 69 19.46 31.62 -7.92
C SER A 69 18.96 31.10 -6.57
N GLY A 70 17.88 31.68 -6.03
CA GLY A 70 17.36 31.37 -4.69
C GLY A 70 18.06 32.12 -3.55
N LYS A 71 19.07 32.95 -3.84
CA LYS A 71 19.71 33.82 -2.85
C LYS A 71 18.90 35.10 -2.62
N ILE A 72 18.94 35.60 -1.39
CA ILE A 72 18.34 36.90 -1.02
C ILE A 72 19.46 37.88 -0.73
N ARG A 73 19.46 39.04 -1.42
CA ARG A 73 20.45 40.11 -1.27
C ARG A 73 19.82 41.34 -0.62
N GLN A 74 20.47 41.88 0.41
CA GLN A 74 20.06 43.17 0.96
C GLN A 74 20.44 44.30 0.00
N VAL A 75 19.45 45.05 -0.49
CA VAL A 75 19.69 46.21 -1.35
C VAL A 75 19.59 47.51 -0.55
N VAL A 76 18.57 47.61 0.31
CA VAL A 76 18.37 48.77 1.19
C VAL A 76 18.17 48.28 2.62
N SER A 77 18.92 48.81 3.58
CA SER A 77 18.73 48.46 5.00
C SER A 77 17.46 49.12 5.55
N ALA A 78 16.63 48.36 6.28
CA ALA A 78 15.49 48.94 6.97
C ALA A 78 15.96 49.84 8.14
N PRO A 79 15.52 51.10 8.20
CA PRO A 79 15.76 51.94 9.37
C PRO A 79 15.03 51.38 10.59
N LYS A 80 15.45 51.81 11.78
CA LYS A 80 14.72 51.49 13.02
C LYS A 80 13.49 52.40 13.10
N LEU A 81 12.34 51.81 13.38
CA LEU A 81 11.06 52.48 13.58
C LEU A 81 10.78 52.65 15.08
N GLU A 82 9.77 53.46 15.39
CA GLU A 82 9.21 53.59 16.74
C GLU A 82 7.90 52.79 16.81
N PRO A 83 7.93 51.52 17.26
CA PRO A 83 6.75 50.67 17.28
C PRO A 83 5.78 51.05 18.40
N GLU A 84 4.49 50.90 18.12
CA GLU A 84 3.44 50.87 19.14
C GLU A 84 3.60 49.64 20.05
N ALA A 85 3.13 49.76 21.29
CA ALA A 85 3.14 48.65 22.23
C ALA A 85 2.36 47.45 21.67
N ILE A 86 2.99 46.27 21.72
CA ILE A 86 2.37 45.02 21.25
C ILE A 86 1.11 44.75 22.08
N ASN A 87 -0.01 44.61 21.38
CA ASN A 87 -1.29 44.28 22.00
C ASN A 87 -1.55 42.76 22.02
N ARG A 88 -2.53 42.35 22.84
CA ARG A 88 -2.91 40.93 22.97
C ARG A 88 -3.39 40.30 21.66
N ALA A 89 -4.03 41.08 20.80
CA ALA A 89 -4.54 40.59 19.51
C ALA A 89 -3.38 40.21 18.57
N PHE A 90 -2.31 41.01 18.54
CA PHE A 90 -1.11 40.76 17.77
C PHE A 90 -0.37 39.51 18.28
N VAL A 91 -0.19 39.38 19.60
CA VAL A 91 0.38 38.17 20.22
C VAL A 91 -0.43 36.93 19.85
N ALA A 92 -1.76 37.00 19.97
CA ALA A 92 -2.63 35.88 19.64
C ALA A 92 -2.56 35.51 18.15
N ALA A 93 -2.45 36.49 17.25
CA ALA A 93 -2.27 36.25 15.82
C ALA A 93 -0.94 35.52 15.52
N MET A 94 0.16 35.95 16.17
CA MET A 94 1.46 35.31 16.03
C MET A 94 1.46 33.87 16.56
N LEU A 95 0.87 33.63 17.75
CA LEU A 95 0.78 32.30 18.35
C LEU A 95 -0.10 31.35 17.53
N ARG A 96 -1.24 31.82 17.00
CA ARG A 96 -2.07 31.01 16.09
C ARG A 96 -1.30 30.59 14.84
N ARG A 97 -0.51 31.50 14.26
CA ARG A 97 0.30 31.18 13.08
C ARG A 97 1.40 30.17 13.40
N ALA A 98 2.04 30.30 14.56
CA ALA A 98 3.03 29.33 15.03
C ALA A 98 2.41 27.94 15.23
N SER A 99 1.26 27.85 15.90
CA SER A 99 0.53 26.59 16.10
C SER A 99 0.09 25.93 14.79
N ALA A 100 -0.32 26.71 13.79
CA ALA A 100 -0.72 26.18 12.49
C ALA A 100 0.46 25.54 11.72
N LEU A 101 1.68 26.08 11.88
CA LEU A 101 2.89 25.49 11.28
C LEU A 101 3.18 24.12 11.90
N ASP A 102 2.99 23.98 13.22
CA ASP A 102 3.14 22.70 13.91
C ASP A 102 2.10 21.69 13.43
N GLU A 103 0.84 22.10 13.24
CA GLU A 103 -0.21 21.21 12.69
C GLU A 103 0.11 20.72 11.28
N ASP A 104 0.60 21.58 10.40
CA ASP A 104 0.95 21.20 9.02
C ASP A 104 2.16 20.25 9.00
N LEU A 105 3.15 20.48 9.86
CA LEU A 105 4.29 19.58 10.03
C LEU A 105 3.85 18.21 10.56
N VAL A 106 2.95 18.19 11.54
CA VAL A 106 2.38 16.94 12.08
C VAL A 106 1.60 16.20 10.99
N LYS A 107 0.74 16.87 10.23
CA LYS A 107 -0.01 16.27 9.12
C LYS A 107 0.91 15.68 8.05
N ALA A 108 1.95 16.40 7.67
CA ALA A 108 2.94 15.92 6.70
C ALA A 108 3.65 14.67 7.20
N THR A 109 4.08 14.66 8.46
CA THR A 109 4.77 13.52 9.09
C THR A 109 3.85 12.30 9.18
N VAL A 110 2.61 12.49 9.63
CA VAL A 110 1.61 11.41 9.73
C VAL A 110 1.28 10.85 8.35
N SER A 111 1.13 11.71 7.34
CA SER A 111 0.82 11.27 5.97
C SER A 111 1.95 10.44 5.37
N ALA A 112 3.20 10.84 5.58
CA ALA A 112 4.37 10.08 5.15
C ALA A 112 4.43 8.70 5.82
N GLU A 113 4.12 8.61 7.11
CA GLU A 113 4.11 7.33 7.84
C GLU A 113 2.96 6.41 7.39
N ILE A 114 1.76 6.96 7.17
CA ILE A 114 0.62 6.20 6.63
C ILE A 114 0.98 5.59 5.27
N GLU A 115 1.62 6.36 4.39
CA GLU A 115 1.97 5.88 3.06
C GLU A 115 3.02 4.76 3.12
N ARG A 116 4.02 4.92 3.99
CA ARG A 116 5.02 3.88 4.24
C ARG A 116 4.39 2.58 4.75
N LEU A 117 3.41 2.66 5.65
CA LEU A 117 2.70 1.49 6.16
C LEU A 117 1.88 0.82 5.07
N ARG A 118 1.20 1.60 4.22
CA ARG A 118 0.42 1.09 3.08
C ARG A 118 1.29 0.33 2.08
N GLU A 119 2.43 0.89 1.69
CA GLU A 119 3.37 0.22 0.78
C GLU A 119 3.84 -1.13 1.35
N GLY A 120 4.14 -1.19 2.65
CA GLY A 120 4.54 -2.43 3.31
C GLY A 120 3.42 -3.48 3.34
N ASP A 121 2.18 -3.05 3.61
CA ASP A 121 1.02 -3.95 3.61
C ASP A 121 0.68 -4.46 2.21
N GLU A 122 0.73 -3.61 1.18
CA GLU A 122 0.49 -4.02 -0.21
C GLU A 122 1.49 -5.08 -0.66
N GLN A 123 2.78 -4.89 -0.38
CA GLN A 123 3.81 -5.88 -0.73
C GLN A 123 3.60 -7.21 -0.01
N ARG A 124 3.23 -7.17 1.28
CA ARG A 124 2.94 -8.39 2.07
C ARG A 124 1.72 -9.12 1.52
N VAL A 125 0.64 -8.40 1.22
CA VAL A 125 -0.59 -8.96 0.66
C VAL A 125 -0.34 -9.54 -0.73
N ALA A 126 0.38 -8.83 -1.60
CA ALA A 126 0.73 -9.29 -2.93
C ALA A 126 1.53 -10.61 -2.88
N ARG A 127 2.55 -10.68 -2.02
CA ARG A 127 3.36 -11.89 -1.85
C ARG A 127 2.54 -13.08 -1.33
N GLU A 128 1.65 -12.85 -0.38
CA GLU A 128 0.78 -13.89 0.16
C GLU A 128 -0.22 -14.39 -0.90
N ILE A 129 -0.81 -13.49 -1.69
CA ILE A 129 -1.70 -13.83 -2.80
C ILE A 129 -0.95 -14.64 -3.86
N GLU A 130 0.26 -14.23 -4.23
CA GLU A 130 1.08 -14.93 -5.23
C GLU A 130 1.42 -16.36 -4.76
N LEU A 131 1.88 -16.52 -3.52
CA LEU A 131 2.20 -17.83 -2.95
C LEU A 131 0.98 -18.75 -2.88
N ARG A 132 -0.17 -18.23 -2.44
CA ARG A 132 -1.42 -18.99 -2.39
C ARG A 132 -1.90 -19.37 -3.79
N SER A 133 -1.87 -18.43 -4.73
CA SER A 133 -2.28 -18.66 -6.12
C SER A 133 -1.41 -19.71 -6.79
N ARG A 134 -0.08 -19.66 -6.57
CA ARG A 134 0.85 -20.65 -7.10
C ARG A 134 0.58 -22.05 -6.53
N ARG A 135 0.47 -22.17 -5.20
CA ARG A 135 0.16 -23.47 -4.55
C ARG A 135 -1.18 -24.03 -4.98
N PHE A 136 -2.19 -23.16 -5.14
CA PHE A 136 -3.51 -23.56 -5.61
C PHE A 136 -3.44 -24.08 -7.03
N LYS A 137 -2.71 -23.40 -7.91
CA LYS A 137 -2.49 -23.85 -9.30
C LYS A 137 -1.72 -25.16 -9.36
N GLU A 138 -0.61 -25.29 -8.62
CA GLU A 138 0.16 -26.54 -8.52
C GLU A 138 -0.73 -27.72 -8.06
N SER A 139 -1.64 -27.47 -7.11
CA SER A 139 -2.58 -28.49 -6.63
C SER A 139 -3.66 -28.83 -7.66
N GLN A 140 -4.17 -27.83 -8.39
CA GLN A 140 -5.14 -28.05 -9.46
C GLN A 140 -4.51 -28.84 -10.62
N ASP A 141 -3.28 -28.50 -11.02
CA ASP A 141 -2.57 -29.19 -12.09
C ASP A 141 -2.34 -30.68 -11.72
N ALA A 142 -1.96 -30.96 -10.47
CA ALA A 142 -1.78 -32.33 -9.98
C ALA A 142 -3.11 -33.12 -9.91
N ILE A 143 -4.21 -32.47 -9.51
CA ILE A 143 -5.54 -33.10 -9.53
C ILE A 143 -5.93 -33.42 -10.98
N ALA A 144 -5.77 -32.46 -11.90
CA ALA A 144 -6.13 -32.63 -13.30
C ALA A 144 -5.34 -33.78 -13.96
N GLU A 145 -4.06 -33.95 -13.62
CA GLU A 145 -3.25 -35.09 -14.07
C GLU A 145 -3.83 -36.43 -13.59
N ILE A 146 -4.20 -36.53 -12.31
CA ILE A 146 -4.81 -37.73 -11.73
C ILE A 146 -6.17 -38.01 -12.40
N GLU A 147 -7.01 -37.00 -12.60
CA GLU A 147 -8.31 -37.15 -13.27
C GLU A 147 -8.15 -37.64 -14.71
N ALA A 148 -7.19 -37.09 -15.46
CA ALA A 148 -6.91 -37.47 -16.83
C ALA A 148 -6.42 -38.92 -16.95
N ILE A 149 -5.55 -39.37 -16.04
CA ILE A 149 -5.01 -40.73 -16.03
C ILE A 149 -6.05 -41.75 -15.53
N SER A 150 -6.79 -41.41 -14.47
CA SER A 150 -7.73 -42.33 -13.82
C SER A 150 -9.10 -42.40 -14.51
N GLY A 151 -9.46 -41.37 -15.28
CA GLY A 151 -10.80 -41.21 -15.86
C GLY A 151 -11.87 -40.85 -14.84
N VAL A 152 -11.49 -40.48 -13.61
CA VAL A 152 -12.41 -40.16 -12.52
C VAL A 152 -12.27 -38.71 -12.10
N ALA A 153 -13.38 -37.98 -12.06
CA ALA A 153 -13.41 -36.60 -11.58
C ALA A 153 -13.42 -36.53 -10.04
N ILE A 154 -12.49 -35.75 -9.48
CA ILE A 154 -12.36 -35.38 -8.08
C ILE A 154 -13.04 -34.03 -7.90
N SER A 155 -14.30 -34.05 -7.47
CA SER A 155 -15.08 -32.83 -7.24
C SER A 155 -15.70 -32.79 -5.85
N GLN A 156 -16.17 -31.60 -5.46
CA GLN A 156 -16.84 -31.38 -4.17
C GLN A 156 -18.09 -32.24 -3.98
N TRP A 157 -18.80 -32.55 -5.06
CA TRP A 157 -20.00 -33.40 -5.07
C TRP A 157 -19.72 -34.83 -5.55
N GLY A 158 -18.44 -35.16 -5.77
CA GLY A 158 -17.98 -36.47 -6.23
C GLY A 158 -17.83 -37.48 -5.09
N LYS A 159 -17.52 -38.73 -5.45
CA LYS A 159 -17.29 -39.82 -4.49
C LYS A 159 -15.83 -39.87 -4.02
N SER A 160 -15.25 -38.74 -3.62
CA SER A 160 -13.82 -38.62 -3.29
C SER A 160 -13.35 -39.60 -2.22
N ASP A 161 -14.19 -39.93 -1.23
CA ASP A 161 -13.92 -40.99 -0.25
C ASP A 161 -13.80 -42.38 -0.90
N GLN A 162 -14.78 -42.75 -1.75
CA GLN A 162 -14.76 -44.05 -2.45
C GLN A 162 -13.53 -44.18 -3.35
N ILE A 163 -13.16 -43.10 -4.06
CA ILE A 163 -11.96 -43.02 -4.89
C ILE A 163 -10.72 -43.23 -4.02
N GLY A 164 -10.60 -42.50 -2.90
CA GLY A 164 -9.48 -42.64 -1.98
C GLY A 164 -9.35 -44.05 -1.38
N ARG A 165 -10.48 -44.69 -1.02
CA ARG A 165 -10.48 -46.07 -0.51
C ARG A 165 -10.06 -47.07 -1.59
N ALA A 166 -10.47 -46.89 -2.84
CA ALA A 166 -10.05 -47.73 -3.96
C ALA A 166 -8.54 -47.59 -4.24
N VAL A 167 -8.02 -46.36 -4.31
CA VAL A 167 -6.58 -46.09 -4.47
C VAL A 167 -5.79 -46.74 -3.33
N LYS A 168 -6.21 -46.55 -2.08
CA LYS A 168 -5.57 -47.17 -0.92
C LYS A 168 -5.56 -48.70 -1.01
N ALA A 169 -6.67 -49.31 -1.40
CA ALA A 169 -6.77 -50.76 -1.55
C ALA A 169 -5.80 -51.30 -2.61
N VAL A 170 -5.69 -50.62 -3.77
CA VAL A 170 -4.76 -51.00 -4.84
C VAL A 170 -3.31 -50.84 -4.39
N LEU A 171 -2.94 -49.68 -3.83
CA LEU A 171 -1.58 -49.43 -3.34
C LEU A 171 -1.15 -50.40 -2.24
N THR A 172 -2.08 -50.81 -1.37
CA THR A 172 -1.80 -51.75 -0.27
C THR A 172 -1.77 -53.22 -0.74
N SER A 173 -2.38 -53.53 -1.90
CA SER A 173 -2.44 -54.91 -2.40
C SER A 173 -1.13 -55.41 -3.05
N GLY A 174 -0.11 -54.55 -3.17
CA GLY A 174 1.18 -54.89 -3.80
C GLY A 174 1.10 -55.07 -5.33
N VAL A 175 -0.05 -54.79 -5.94
CA VAL A 175 -0.28 -54.93 -7.39
C VAL A 175 0.69 -54.09 -8.22
N LEU A 176 1.17 -52.96 -7.68
CA LEU A 176 2.11 -52.06 -8.35
C LEU A 176 3.58 -52.30 -7.95
N GLU A 177 3.88 -53.34 -7.16
CA GLU A 177 5.26 -53.64 -6.77
C GLU A 177 6.11 -54.12 -7.95
N THR A 178 7.38 -53.73 -7.93
CA THR A 178 8.32 -53.96 -9.04
C THR A 178 8.61 -55.44 -9.30
N TRP A 179 8.51 -56.30 -8.27
CA TRP A 179 8.77 -57.73 -8.40
C TRP A 179 7.48 -58.54 -8.18
N GLY A 180 6.96 -59.13 -9.26
CA GLY A 180 5.82 -60.04 -9.19
C GLY A 180 4.46 -59.40 -8.89
N GLY A 181 4.28 -58.08 -8.95
CA GLY A 181 3.04 -57.34 -8.66
C GLY A 181 1.78 -57.87 -9.38
N ILE A 182 1.30 -57.17 -10.41
CA ILE A 182 0.07 -57.57 -11.12
C ILE A 182 0.23 -58.95 -11.79
N GLU A 183 1.45 -59.29 -12.20
CA GLU A 183 1.79 -60.57 -12.81
C GLU A 183 1.65 -61.74 -11.82
N GLY A 184 2.03 -61.56 -10.56
CA GLY A 184 1.83 -62.56 -9.51
C GLY A 184 0.37 -62.67 -9.10
N VAL A 185 -0.38 -61.55 -9.10
CA VAL A 185 -1.84 -61.59 -8.93
C VAL A 185 -2.50 -62.39 -10.05
N ARG A 186 -2.10 -62.18 -11.31
CA ARG A 186 -2.57 -62.96 -12.46
C ARG A 186 -2.31 -64.45 -12.29
N LYS A 187 -1.08 -64.84 -11.91
CA LYS A 187 -0.73 -66.25 -11.70
C LYS A 187 -1.56 -66.90 -10.59
N ARG A 188 -1.78 -66.20 -9.47
CA ARG A 188 -2.63 -66.69 -8.38
C ARG A 188 -4.09 -66.83 -8.82
N ALA A 189 -4.62 -65.84 -9.53
CA ALA A 189 -5.99 -65.90 -10.05
C ALA A 189 -6.19 -67.06 -11.03
N ALA A 190 -5.22 -67.31 -11.92
CA ALA A 190 -5.25 -68.45 -12.84
C ALA A 190 -5.28 -69.79 -12.09
N ALA A 191 -4.45 -69.94 -11.06
CA ALA A 191 -4.45 -71.17 -10.24
C ALA A 191 -5.78 -71.39 -9.52
N ILE A 192 -6.39 -70.33 -8.97
CA ILE A 192 -7.72 -70.41 -8.33
C ILE A 192 -8.79 -70.81 -9.35
N LEU A 193 -8.79 -70.21 -10.54
CA LEU A 193 -9.74 -70.55 -11.60
C LEU A 193 -9.64 -72.03 -11.99
N THR A 194 -8.41 -72.54 -12.18
CA THR A 194 -8.20 -73.96 -12.47
C THR A 194 -8.79 -74.86 -11.38
N GLN A 195 -8.58 -74.52 -10.11
CA GLN A 195 -9.16 -75.29 -9.00
C GLN A 195 -10.70 -75.22 -8.98
N CYS A 196 -11.29 -74.07 -9.30
CA CYS A 196 -12.74 -73.94 -9.42
C CYS A 196 -13.30 -74.79 -10.57
N ASP A 197 -12.63 -74.81 -11.73
CA ASP A 197 -13.05 -75.62 -12.88
C ASP A 197 -12.98 -77.12 -12.57
N GLU A 198 -11.92 -77.56 -11.89
CA GLU A 198 -11.78 -78.94 -11.41
C GLU A 198 -12.92 -79.31 -10.43
N ALA A 199 -13.26 -78.42 -9.51
CA ALA A 199 -14.37 -78.63 -8.57
C ALA A 199 -15.73 -78.68 -9.27
N LEU A 200 -15.98 -77.81 -10.26
CA LEU A 200 -17.21 -77.83 -11.07
C LEU A 200 -17.34 -79.10 -11.90
N ALA A 201 -16.22 -79.66 -12.39
CA ALA A 201 -16.22 -80.95 -13.08
C ALA A 201 -16.55 -82.11 -12.13
N MET A 202 -16.15 -82.02 -10.86
CA MET A 202 -16.50 -83.02 -9.83
C MET A 202 -17.94 -82.90 -9.33
N PHE A 203 -18.51 -81.69 -9.37
CA PHE A 203 -19.89 -81.41 -8.95
C PHE A 203 -20.65 -80.66 -10.06
N PRO A 204 -20.98 -81.33 -11.18
CA PRO A 204 -21.69 -80.67 -12.28
C PRO A 204 -23.04 -80.14 -11.78
N ALA A 205 -23.39 -78.91 -12.19
CA ALA A 205 -24.62 -78.25 -11.75
C ALA A 205 -25.84 -79.15 -12.04
N ALA A 206 -26.71 -79.31 -11.05
CA ALA A 206 -27.94 -80.10 -11.18
C ALA A 206 -28.78 -79.58 -12.36
N GLU A 207 -29.26 -80.51 -13.20
CA GLU A 207 -30.15 -80.18 -14.32
C GLU A 207 -31.31 -79.29 -13.86
N PRO A 208 -31.72 -78.30 -14.68
CA PRO A 208 -32.82 -77.43 -14.32
C PRO A 208 -34.08 -78.29 -14.11
N LYS A 209 -34.69 -78.18 -12.93
CA LYS A 209 -35.96 -78.85 -12.64
C LYS A 209 -37.01 -78.40 -13.64
N VAL A 210 -37.28 -79.25 -14.62
CA VAL A 210 -38.47 -79.14 -15.48
C VAL A 210 -39.67 -79.48 -14.62
N GLY A 211 -40.55 -78.51 -14.44
CA GLY A 211 -41.90 -78.74 -13.96
C GLY A 211 -42.20 -78.14 -12.58
N GLU A 212 -42.66 -76.90 -12.60
CA GLU A 212 -43.80 -76.48 -11.77
C GLU A 212 -44.54 -75.37 -12.54
N CYS A 213 -45.33 -75.81 -13.53
CA CYS A 213 -46.57 -75.13 -13.86
C CYS A 213 -47.54 -75.38 -12.69
N ASN A 214 -48.04 -74.33 -12.05
CA ASN A 214 -49.46 -73.99 -12.09
C ASN A 214 -49.81 -72.79 -11.22
N THR A 215 -50.65 -71.93 -11.84
CA THR A 215 -51.51 -70.84 -11.35
C THR A 215 -50.87 -69.59 -10.78
#